data_AF-A0A7C5X1Y1-F1
#
_entry.id   AF-A0A7C5X1Y1-F1
#
_cell.length_a   1.000
_cell.length_b   1.000
_cell.length_c   1.000
_cell.angle_alpha   90.00
_cell.angle_beta   90.00
_cell.angle_gamma   90.00
#
_symmetry.space_group_name_H-M   'P 1'
#
loop_
_entity.id
_entity.type
_entity.pdbx_description
1 polymer ?
#
loop_
_entity_poly.entity_id
_entity_poly.type
_entity_poly.pdbx_seq_one_letter_code
_entity_poly.pdbx_strand_id
1 'polypeptide(L)'
;MREVKVYRVAGVMNLHRSRERRKFVIEVPALKAEHAVEKVLSELGSRHKLKRCHIIISEVKEVSENEVSREHVRELLGLDRIVVG
;
A
#
# COMPACT_ATOMS: atom_id res chain seq x y z
N MET A 1 -9.22 23.77 -9.09
CA MET A 1 -8.87 23.04 -7.85
C MET A 1 -8.17 21.76 -8.25
N ARG A 2 -7.17 21.26 -7.49
CA ARG A 2 -6.60 19.94 -7.75
C ARG A 2 -7.45 18.90 -7.03
N GLU A 3 -8.03 17.98 -7.79
CA GLU A 3 -8.84 16.89 -7.26
C GLU A 3 -7.94 15.85 -6.58
N VAL A 4 -8.33 15.41 -5.38
CA VAL A 4 -7.63 14.35 -4.65
C VAL A 4 -8.20 13.02 -5.12
N LYS A 5 -7.33 12.14 -5.62
CA LYS A 5 -7.67 10.78 -6.07
C LYS A 5 -7.14 9.75 -5.09
N VAL A 6 -7.75 8.57 -5.06
CA VAL A 6 -7.23 7.43 -4.30
C VAL A 6 -6.38 6.56 -5.21
N TYR A 7 -5.19 6.19 -4.74
CA TYR A 7 -4.29 5.30 -5.47
C TYR A 7 -4.04 4.04 -4.65
N ARG A 8 -4.21 2.87 -5.27
CA ARG A 8 -3.79 1.58 -4.72
C ARG A 8 -2.38 1.28 -5.19
N VAL A 9 -1.47 1.18 -4.24
CA VAL A 9 -0.07 0.82 -4.45
C VAL A 9 0.11 -0.61 -3.94
N ALA A 10 0.46 -1.52 -4.82
CA ALA A 10 0.72 -2.91 -4.49
C ALA A 10 2.17 -3.28 -4.79
N GLY A 11 2.73 -4.17 -3.97
CA GLY A 11 4.13 -4.56 -4.11
C GLY A 11 4.54 -5.65 -3.14
N VAL A 12 5.85 -5.81 -3.02
CA VAL A 12 6.51 -6.76 -2.14
C VAL A 12 7.55 -6.03 -1.29
N MET A 13 7.54 -6.29 0.00
CA MET A 13 8.57 -5.85 0.93
C MET A 13 9.46 -7.03 1.36
N ASN A 14 10.76 -6.81 1.33
CA ASN A 14 11.77 -7.78 1.77
C ASN A 14 12.13 -7.50 3.23
N LEU A 15 11.72 -8.39 4.13
CA LEU A 15 12.04 -8.30 5.54
C LEU A 15 13.46 -8.82 5.77
N HIS A 16 14.43 -7.91 5.81
CA HIS A 16 15.86 -8.25 5.96
C HIS A 16 16.16 -9.12 7.19
N ARG A 17 15.36 -9.00 8.26
CA ARG A 17 15.53 -9.79 9.49
C ARG A 17 15.16 -11.26 9.33
N SER A 18 14.11 -11.55 8.55
CA SER A 18 13.58 -12.92 8.41
C SER A 18 13.84 -13.53 7.03
N ARG A 19 14.47 -12.80 6.10
CA ARG A 19 14.62 -13.20 4.68
C ARG A 19 13.29 -13.52 3.99
N GLU A 20 12.18 -13.06 4.56
CA GLU A 20 10.83 -13.25 4.03
C GLU A 20 10.49 -12.13 3.05
N ARG A 21 9.73 -12.47 2.01
CA ARG A 21 9.09 -11.51 1.11
C ARG A 21 7.61 -11.45 1.44
N ARG A 22 7.08 -10.27 1.78
CA ARG A 22 5.66 -10.09 2.07
C ARG A 22 5.02 -9.16 1.06
N LYS A 23 3.84 -9.55 0.55
CA LYS A 23 3.05 -8.69 -0.32
C LYS A 23 2.41 -7.58 0.53
N PHE A 24 2.28 -6.40 -0.05
CA PHE A 24 1.51 -5.31 0.54
C PHE A 24 0.59 -4.70 -0.52
N VAL A 25 -0.55 -4.18 -0.06
CA VAL A 25 -1.49 -3.39 -0.82
C VAL A 25 -1.90 -2.24 0.08
N ILE A 26 -1.67 -1.00 -0.37
CA ILE A 26 -1.97 0.19 0.42
C ILE A 26 -2.69 1.18 -0.47
N GLU A 27 -3.84 1.65 -0.03
CA GLU A 27 -4.64 2.68 -0.68
C GLU A 27 -4.36 4.03 -0.02
N VAL A 28 -3.91 5.02 -0.80
CA VAL A 28 -3.59 6.35 -0.28
C VAL A 28 -4.21 7.46 -1.12
N PRO A 29 -4.76 8.51 -0.48
CA PRO A 29 -5.19 9.70 -1.20
C PRO A 29 -3.97 10.54 -1.62
N ALA A 30 -3.92 10.91 -2.90
CA ALA A 30 -2.87 11.75 -3.47
C ALA A 30 -3.38 12.56 -4.68
N LEU A 31 -2.60 13.58 -5.07
CA LEU A 31 -2.90 14.39 -6.27
C LEU A 31 -2.39 13.73 -7.56
N LYS A 32 -1.38 12.87 -7.44
CA LYS A 32 -0.71 12.15 -8.53
C LYS A 32 -0.14 10.83 -8.00
N ALA A 33 0.07 9.86 -8.89
CA ALA A 33 0.64 8.55 -8.57
C ALA A 33 2.02 8.65 -7.87
N GLU A 34 2.88 9.57 -8.27
CA GLU A 34 4.22 9.76 -7.66
C GLU A 34 4.13 10.11 -6.17
N HIS A 35 3.17 10.97 -5.81
CA HIS A 35 2.94 11.37 -4.43
C HIS A 35 2.38 10.20 -3.60
N ALA A 36 1.55 9.35 -4.21
CA ALA A 36 1.05 8.13 -3.58
C ALA A 36 2.20 7.16 -3.26
N VAL A 37 3.11 6.95 -4.21
CA VAL A 37 4.30 6.11 -4.02
C VAL A 37 5.19 6.64 -2.89
N GLU A 38 5.53 7.92 -2.91
CA GLU A 38 6.36 8.54 -1.86
C GLU A 38 5.74 8.39 -0.47
N LYS A 39 4.42 8.59 -0.37
CA LYS A 39 3.68 8.42 0.88
C LYS A 39 3.75 6.98 1.39
N VAL A 40 3.55 6.00 0.51
CA VAL A 40 3.67 4.57 0.84
C VAL A 40 5.09 4.20 1.28
N LEU A 41 6.11 4.67 0.56
CA LEU A 41 7.51 4.44 0.94
C LEU A 41 7.84 5.04 2.31
N SER A 42 7.32 6.23 2.61
CA SER A 42 7.51 6.89 3.90
C SER A 42 6.82 6.12 5.04
N GLU A 43 5.58 5.69 4.85
CA GLU A 43 4.85 4.89 5.85
C GLU A 43 5.53 3.54 6.13
N LEU A 44 5.96 2.83 5.09
CA LEU A 44 6.70 1.56 5.23
C LEU A 44 8.05 1.76 5.92
N GLY A 45 8.74 2.86 5.62
CA GLY A 45 9.99 3.23 6.29
C GLY A 45 9.80 3.56 7.77
N SER A 46 8.78 4.33 8.12
CA SER A 46 8.51 4.79 9.49
C SER A 46 7.97 3.67 10.38
N ARG A 47 6.93 2.96 9.92
CA ARG A 47 6.24 1.94 10.74
C ARG A 47 7.01 0.62 10.80
N HIS A 48 7.62 0.20 9.69
CA HIS A 48 8.25 -1.13 9.57
C HIS A 48 9.78 -1.07 9.54
N LYS A 49 10.38 0.13 9.69
CA LYS A 49 11.84 0.35 9.61
C LYS A 49 12.45 -0.25 8.33
N LEU A 50 11.70 -0.21 7.24
CA LEU A 50 12.12 -0.73 5.94
C LEU A 50 12.96 0.30 5.19
N LYS A 51 14.09 -0.15 4.63
CA LYS A 51 14.84 0.65 3.67
C LYS A 51 14.10 0.66 2.35
N ARG A 52 14.15 1.78 1.61
CA ARG A 52 13.52 1.92 0.28
C ARG A 52 13.99 0.83 -0.69
N CYS A 53 15.26 0.43 -0.64
CA CYS A 53 15.82 -0.65 -1.45
C CYS A 53 15.22 -2.04 -1.18
N HIS A 54 14.48 -2.22 -0.08
CA HIS A 54 13.79 -3.46 0.26
C HIS A 54 12.32 -3.46 -0.15
N ILE A 55 11.82 -2.39 -0.78
CA ILE A 55 10.44 -2.25 -1.20
C ILE A 55 10.42 -2.29 -2.72
N ILE A 56 9.66 -3.25 -3.28
CA ILE A 56 9.49 -3.41 -4.72
C ILE A 56 8.02 -3.15 -5.02
N ILE A 57 7.73 -2.05 -5.68
CA ILE A 57 6.37 -1.71 -6.11
C ILE A 57 6.10 -2.42 -7.43
N SER A 58 5.00 -3.15 -7.50
CA SER A 58 4.59 -3.91 -8.68
C SER A 58 3.46 -3.24 -9.45
N GLU A 59 2.58 -2.50 -8.77
CA GLU A 59 1.44 -1.84 -9.38
C GLU A 59 1.11 -0.53 -8.64
N VAL A 60 0.76 0.49 -9.41
CA VAL A 60 0.16 1.72 -8.92
C VAL A 60 -1.04 2.02 -9.81
N LYS A 61 -2.24 1.93 -9.25
CA LYS A 61 -3.48 2.24 -9.97
C LYS A 61 -4.31 3.29 -9.26
N GLU A 62 -4.93 4.16 -10.04
CA GLU A 62 -5.96 5.05 -9.53
C GLU A 62 -7.23 4.22 -9.29
N VAL A 63 -7.84 4.37 -8.13
CA VAL A 63 -9.06 3.66 -7.74
C VAL A 63 -10.14 4.71 -7.51
N SER A 64 -11.28 4.53 -8.19
CA SER A 64 -12.41 5.44 -8.03
C SER A 64 -13.12 5.19 -6.70
N GLU A 65 -13.74 6.21 -6.11
CA GLU A 65 -14.47 6.12 -4.83
C GLU A 65 -15.51 4.99 -4.80
N ASN A 66 -16.11 4.68 -5.95
CA ASN A 66 -17.06 3.57 -6.13
C ASN A 66 -16.41 2.18 -5.99
N GLU A 67 -15.13 2.03 -6.34
CA GLU A 67 -14.37 0.78 -6.18
C GLU A 67 -13.79 0.64 -4.77
N VAL A 68 -13.37 1.76 -4.15
CA VAL A 68 -12.88 1.83 -2.76
C VAL A 68 -13.93 1.24 -1.79
N SER A 69 -15.22 1.36 -2.11
CA SER A 69 -16.31 0.89 -1.25
C SER A 69 -16.55 -0.64 -1.25
N ARG A 70 -15.96 -1.42 -2.17
CA ARG A 70 -16.27 -2.86 -2.30
C ARG A 70 -15.22 -3.81 -1.71
N GLU A 71 -14.04 -3.31 -1.35
CA GLU A 71 -12.99 -4.09 -0.67
C GLU A 71 -12.98 -3.83 0.84
N HIS A 72 -13.11 -2.55 1.26
CA HIS A 72 -13.09 -2.14 2.67
C HIS A 72 -14.24 -2.73 3.52
N VAL A 73 -15.44 -2.91 2.93
CA VAL A 73 -16.59 -3.54 3.62
C VAL A 73 -16.39 -5.05 3.80
N ARG A 74 -15.64 -5.70 2.91
CA ARG A 74 -15.24 -7.12 3.09
C ARG A 74 -14.16 -7.28 4.16
N GLU A 75 -13.27 -6.31 4.31
CA GLU A 75 -12.23 -6.31 5.35
C GLU A 75 -12.81 -6.02 6.75
N LEU A 76 -13.75 -5.07 6.86
CA LEU A 76 -14.51 -4.79 8.10
C LEU A 76 -15.32 -6.00 8.59
N LEU A 77 -15.68 -6.94 7.70
CA LEU A 77 -16.38 -8.19 8.01
C LEU A 77 -15.45 -9.37 8.38
N GLY A 78 -14.14 -9.15 8.55
CA GLY A 78 -13.26 -10.10 9.25
C GLY A 78 -12.10 -10.65 8.43
N LEU A 79 -11.22 -9.78 7.93
CA LEU A 79 -9.87 -10.20 7.54
C LEU A 79 -8.83 -9.24 8.11
N ASP A 80 -8.55 -9.39 9.40
CA ASP A 80 -7.18 -9.20 9.87
C ASP A 80 -6.30 -10.20 9.11
N ARG A 81 -5.73 -9.77 7.99
CA ARG A 81 -4.65 -10.49 7.32
C ARG A 81 -3.43 -9.61 7.30
N ILE A 82 -2.84 -9.44 8.47
CA ILE A 82 -1.40 -9.70 8.53
C ILE A 82 -1.25 -11.13 8.04
N VAL A 83 -0.86 -11.32 6.78
CA VAL A 83 -0.40 -12.63 6.31
C VAL A 83 0.94 -12.90 7.00
N VAL A 84 0.84 -13.32 8.26
CA VAL A 84 1.81 -14.11 8.99
C VAL A 84 1.40 -15.55 8.69
N GLY A 85 2.17 -16.18 7.81
CA GLY A 85 2.27 -17.63 7.73
C GLY A 85 3.47 -18.07 8.53
#